data_AF-A0A924T528-F1
#
_entry.id   AF-A0A924T528-F1
#
_cell.length_a   1.000
_cell.length_b   1.000
_cell.length_c   1.000
_cell.angle_alpha   90.00
_cell.angle_beta   90.00
_cell.angle_gamma   90.00
#
_symmetry.space_group_name_H-M   'P 1'
#
loop_
_entity.id
_entity.type
_entity.pdbx_description
1 polymer ?
#
loop_
_entity_poly.entity_id
_entity_poly.type
_entity_poly.pdbx_seq_one_letter_code
_entity_poly.pdbx_strand_id
1 'polypeptide(L)' 'MSLRPRIEFLLYDWLKVETLNTRARFSDHSRETFNGVLDTCERIAREKYAPFNHTVDTEEPRFEGDKVIL' A
#
# COMPACT_ATOMS: atom_id res chain seq x y z
N MET A 1 8.99 1.96 15.19
CA MET A 1 7.74 1.20 15.38
C MET A 1 7.31 0.68 14.02
N SER A 2 7.33 -0.62 13.76
CA SER A 2 6.97 -1.15 12.44
C SER A 2 5.46 -1.02 12.21
N LEU A 3 5.03 -0.47 11.07
CA LEU A 3 3.62 -0.27 10.73
C LEU A 3 2.93 -1.59 10.30
N ARG A 4 3.69 -2.52 9.71
CA ARG A 4 3.18 -3.79 9.17
C ARG A 4 2.52 -4.67 10.26
N PRO A 5 3.14 -4.93 11.43
CA PRO A 5 2.49 -5.71 12.50
C PRO A 5 1.20 -5.09 13.04
N ARG A 6 1.10 -3.75 13.05
CA ARG A 6 -0.13 -3.09 13.51
C ARG A 6 -1.27 -3.31 12.51
N ILE A 7 -0.98 -3.21 11.22
CA ILE A 7 -1.98 -3.47 10.16
C ILE A 7 -2.42 -4.93 10.22
N GLU A 8 -1.49 -5.88 10.41
CA GLU A 8 -1.82 -7.29 10.58
C GLU A 8 -2.74 -7.53 11.77
N PHE A 9 -2.44 -6.94 12.94
CA PHE A 9 -3.30 -7.05 14.11
C PHE A 9 -4.70 -6.49 13.84
N LEU A 10 -4.80 -5.30 13.24
CA LEU A 10 -6.08 -4.69 12.95
C LEU A 10 -6.91 -5.54 11.97
N LEU A 11 -6.29 -6.10 10.94
CA LEU A 11 -7.00 -6.88 9.92
C LEU A 11 -7.39 -8.27 10.41
N TYR A 12 -6.49 -8.99 11.07
CA TYR A 12 -6.69 -10.40 11.40
C TYR A 12 -7.24 -10.60 12.80
N ASP A 13 -6.65 -9.95 13.80
CA ASP A 13 -7.04 -10.16 15.21
C ASP A 13 -8.29 -9.36 15.58
N TRP A 14 -8.34 -8.08 15.16
CA TRP A 14 -9.48 -7.22 15.46
C TRP A 14 -10.63 -7.46 14.49
N LEU A 15 -10.41 -7.19 13.19
CA LEU A 15 -11.49 -7.16 12.19
C LEU A 15 -11.85 -8.53 11.63
N LYS A 16 -10.98 -9.54 11.81
CA LYS A 16 -11.18 -10.90 11.30
C LYS A 16 -11.51 -10.91 9.81
N VAL A 17 -10.73 -10.19 9.01
CA VAL A 17 -10.99 -9.93 7.58
C VAL A 17 -11.14 -11.20 6.75
N GLU A 18 -10.54 -12.31 7.15
CA GLU A 18 -10.68 -13.63 6.50
C GLU A 18 -12.13 -14.13 6.48
N THR A 19 -12.98 -13.66 7.40
CA THR A 19 -14.42 -13.98 7.39
C THR A 19 -15.13 -13.47 6.13
N LEU A 20 -14.57 -12.48 5.44
CA LEU A 20 -15.11 -11.98 4.18
C LEU A 20 -15.08 -13.04 3.07
N ASN A 21 -14.14 -13.98 3.12
CA ASN A 21 -13.99 -15.04 2.12
C ASN A 21 -15.19 -16.01 2.11
N THR A 22 -16.03 -15.98 3.15
CA THR A 22 -17.31 -16.72 3.19
C THR A 22 -18.35 -16.15 2.23
N ARG A 23 -18.19 -14.90 1.77
CA ARG A 23 -19.09 -14.27 0.81
C ARG A 23 -18.64 -14.60 -0.60
N ALA A 24 -19.58 -14.96 -1.47
CA ALA A 24 -19.30 -15.32 -2.87
C ALA A 24 -18.46 -14.29 -3.66
N ARG A 25 -18.55 -12.99 -3.31
CA ARG A 25 -17.74 -11.95 -3.95
C ARG A 25 -16.23 -12.06 -3.64
N PHE A 26 -15.86 -12.68 -2.53
CA PHE A 26 -14.49 -12.74 -2.03
C PHE A 26 -13.99 -14.18 -1.85
N SER A 27 -14.72 -15.18 -2.38
CA SER A 27 -14.41 -16.60 -2.20
C SER A 27 -13.07 -17.00 -2.80
N ASP A 28 -12.58 -16.25 -3.79
CA ASP A 28 -11.30 -16.50 -4.46
C ASP A 28 -10.09 -15.96 -3.68
N HIS A 29 -10.33 -15.30 -2.53
CA HIS A 29 -9.28 -14.73 -1.70
C HIS A 29 -8.96 -15.61 -0.49
N SER A 30 -7.74 -15.45 -0.01
CA SER A 30 -7.20 -16.07 1.20
C SER A 30 -6.34 -15.07 1.96
N ARG A 31 -5.99 -15.41 3.21
CA ARG A 31 -4.99 -14.65 3.98
C ARG A 31 -3.68 -14.45 3.23
N GLU A 32 -3.26 -15.47 2.49
CA GLU A 32 -2.05 -15.41 1.67
C GLU A 32 -2.18 -14.36 0.57
N THR A 33 -3.32 -14.31 -0.13
CA THR A 33 -3.55 -13.28 -1.16
C THR A 33 -3.58 -11.87 -0.58
N PHE A 34 -4.17 -11.68 0.62
CA PHE A 34 -4.17 -10.37 1.30
C PHE A 34 -2.77 -9.96 1.74
N ASN A 35 -1.99 -10.89 2.30
CA ASN A 35 -0.61 -10.64 2.68
C ASN A 35 0.24 -10.28 1.47
N GLY A 36 0.11 -11.01 0.36
CA GLY A 36 0.86 -10.72 -0.87
C GLY A 36 0.61 -9.31 -1.42
N VAL A 37 -0.64 -8.81 -1.33
CA VAL A 37 -0.96 -7.42 -1.69
C VAL A 37 -0.25 -6.44 -0.74
N LEU A 38 -0.36 -6.65 0.57
CA LEU A 38 0.24 -5.76 1.57
C LEU A 38 1.77 -5.72 1.48
N ASP A 39 2.41 -6.87 1.24
CA ASP A 39 3.87 -6.97 1.04
C ASP A 39 4.30 -6.25 -0.24
N THR A 40 3.52 -6.38 -1.31
CA THR A 40 3.77 -5.66 -2.56
C THR A 40 3.64 -4.16 -2.36
N CYS A 41 2.60 -3.69 -1.65
CA CYS A 41 2.42 -2.29 -1.31
C CYS A 41 3.57 -1.76 -0.45
N GLU A 42 4.02 -2.50 0.56
CA GLU A 42 5.16 -2.11 1.40
C GLU A 42 6.44 -1.98 0.56
N ARG A 43 6.69 -2.94 -0.33
CA ARG A 43 7.87 -2.91 -1.21
C ARG A 43 7.85 -1.69 -2.13
N ILE A 44 6.71 -1.43 -2.79
CA ILE A 44 6.56 -0.24 -3.64
C ILE A 44 6.74 1.05 -2.83
N ALA A 45 6.11 1.16 -1.66
CA ALA A 45 6.25 2.32 -0.80
C ALA A 45 7.71 2.57 -0.42
N ARG A 46 8.44 1.51 -0.03
CA ARG A 46 9.84 1.59 0.39
C ARG A 46 10.80 1.89 -0.77
N GLU A 47 10.60 1.25 -1.92
CA GLU A 47 11.56 1.32 -3.03
C GLU A 47 11.28 2.47 -4.00
N LYS A 48 10.01 2.88 -4.15
CA LYS A 48 9.58 3.82 -5.20
C LYS A 48 9.04 5.14 -4.68
N TYR A 49 8.55 5.21 -3.45
CA TYR A 49 7.98 6.46 -2.90
C TYR A 49 8.85 7.07 -1.81
N ALA A 50 9.25 6.29 -0.80
CA ALA A 50 10.03 6.78 0.32
C ALA A 50 11.34 7.51 -0.07
N PRO A 51 12.13 7.04 -1.06
CA PRO A 51 13.37 7.73 -1.44
C PRO A 51 13.14 9.10 -2.07
N PHE A 52 11.98 9.33 -2.69
CA PHE A 52 11.68 10.55 -3.44
C PHE A 52 10.81 11.54 -2.65
N ASN A 53 10.33 11.16 -1.46
CA ASN A 53 9.41 11.98 -0.67
C ASN A 53 9.91 13.41 -0.43
N HIS A 54 11.19 13.58 -0.10
CA HIS A 54 11.76 14.91 0.10
C HIS A 54 12.09 15.61 -1.22
N THR A 55 12.55 14.86 -2.22
CA THR A 55 12.89 15.41 -3.53
C THR A 55 11.67 16.03 -4.20
N VAL A 56 10.53 15.34 -4.23
CA VAL A 56 9.30 15.87 -4.86
C VAL A 56 8.66 17.03 -4.09
N ASP A 57 8.99 17.17 -2.80
CA ASP A 57 8.58 18.29 -1.95
C ASP A 57 9.45 19.53 -2.21
N THR A 58 10.75 19.33 -2.48
CA THR A 58 11.70 20.43 -2.73
C THR A 58 11.72 20.85 -4.20
N GLU A 59 11.67 19.89 -5.11
CA GLU A 59 11.63 20.08 -6.56
C GLU A 59 10.18 19.99 -7.03
N GLU A 60 9.43 21.05 -6.76
CA GLU A 60 8.02 21.14 -7.18
C GLU A 60 7.86 21.04 -8.71
N PRO A 61 6.73 20.50 -9.21
CA PRO A 61 6.44 20.45 -10.64
C PRO A 61 6.54 21.81 -11.31
N ARG A 62 7.12 21.84 -12.51
CA ARG A 62 7.34 23.08 -13.27
C ARG A 62 6.68 23.04 -14.63
N PHE A 63 6.29 24.22 -15.11
CA PHE A 63 5.81 24.37 -16.48
C PHE A 63 6.98 24.68 -17.41
N GLU A 64 7.11 23.89 -18.48
CA GLU A 64 7.98 24.19 -19.62
C GLU A 64 7.09 24.36 -20.86
N GLY A 65 6.73 25.61 -21.16
CA GLY A 65 5.77 25.94 -22.21
C GLY A 65 4.37 25.43 -21.88
N ASP A 66 3.87 24.47 -22.66
CA ASP A 66 2.57 23.82 -22.49
C ASP A 66 2.64 22.47 -21.74
N LYS A 67 3.82 22.07 -21.24
CA LYS A 67 4.04 20.80 -20.54
C LYS A 67 4.35 21.01 -19.07
N VAL A 68 3.92 20.05 -18.25
CA VAL A 68 4.32 19.93 -16.84
C VAL A 68 5.43 18.89 -16.73
N ILE A 69 6.54 19.28 -16.12
CA ILE A 69 7.65 18.40 -15.77
C ILE A 69 7.59 18.10 -14.28
N LEU A 70 7.63 16.81 -13.95
CA LEU A 70 7.61 16.24 -12.60
C LEU A 70 9.01 15.77 -12.20
#